data_AF-A0A6U0IUA9-F1
#
_entry.id   AF-A0A6U0IUA9-F1
#
_cell.length_a   1.000
_cell.length_b   1.000
_cell.length_c   1.000
_cell.angle_alpha   90.00
_cell.angle_beta   90.00
_cell.angle_gamma   90.00
#
_symmetry.space_group_name_H-M   'P 1'
#
loop_
_entity.id
_entity.type
_entity.pdbx_description
1 polymer ?
#
loop_
_entity_poly.entity_id
_entity_poly.type
_entity_poly.pdbx_seq_one_letter_code
_entity_poly.pdbx_strand_id
1 'polypeptide(L)'
;VTFSSFNHTRIDKVRKMRPQVDGDGKHVYKTGALFTEPPEDFVEKAKEVDATEVHLRYDTCTKDRVDAIHDAGMDSMAWCRGPTTMRKDMENFDDVKEEDEHVYALVLQSGVKAMCVNRPDKLASLVEAVTDDDTAETESKR
;
A
#
# COMPACT_ATOMS: atom_id res chain seq x y z
N VAL A 1 -14.12 -4.31 6.86
CA VAL A 1 -13.33 -5.54 6.61
C VAL A 1 -12.83 -5.50 5.18
N THR A 2 -11.54 -5.78 4.96
CA THR A 2 -10.93 -5.80 3.62
C THR A 2 -10.53 -7.24 3.28
N PHE A 3 -10.91 -7.71 2.08
CA PHE A 3 -10.51 -9.02 1.55
C PHE A 3 -9.48 -8.82 0.46
N SER A 4 -8.31 -9.44 0.58
CA SER A 4 -7.23 -9.23 -0.39
C SER A 4 -6.63 -10.56 -0.84
N SER A 5 -6.21 -10.64 -2.10
CA SER A 5 -5.73 -11.89 -2.73
C SER A 5 -4.87 -11.62 -3.97
N PHE A 6 -3.81 -12.41 -4.15
CA PHE A 6 -3.06 -12.51 -5.41
C PHE A 6 -3.86 -13.18 -6.53
N ASN A 7 -4.83 -14.03 -6.18
CA ASN A 7 -5.74 -14.62 -7.15
C ASN A 7 -6.99 -13.72 -7.27
N HIS A 8 -7.03 -12.91 -8.33
CA HIS A 8 -8.09 -11.92 -8.54
C HIS A 8 -9.47 -12.54 -8.82
N THR A 9 -9.54 -13.81 -9.26
CA THR A 9 -10.82 -14.52 -9.35
C THR A 9 -11.49 -14.70 -7.97
N ARG A 10 -10.71 -14.69 -6.89
CA ARG A 10 -11.25 -14.69 -5.51
C ARG A 10 -11.82 -13.33 -5.13
N ILE A 11 -11.23 -12.25 -5.65
CA ILE A 11 -11.73 -10.89 -5.44
C ILE A 11 -13.09 -10.71 -6.11
N ASP A 12 -13.19 -11.10 -7.39
CA ASP A 12 -14.46 -11.11 -8.13
C ASP A 12 -15.54 -11.94 -7.42
N LYS A 13 -15.20 -13.12 -6.91
CA LYS A 13 -16.11 -13.94 -6.10
C LYS A 13 -16.58 -13.21 -4.84
N VAL A 14 -15.68 -12.56 -4.11
CA VAL A 14 -16.04 -11.79 -2.92
C VAL A 14 -16.98 -10.65 -3.30
N ARG A 15 -16.70 -9.90 -4.38
CA ARG A 15 -17.60 -8.83 -4.84
C ARG A 15 -19.00 -9.33 -5.13
N LYS A 16 -19.11 -10.46 -5.83
CA LYS A 16 -20.41 -11.10 -6.15
C LYS A 16 -21.16 -11.58 -4.90
N MET A 17 -20.45 -12.11 -3.90
CA MET A 17 -21.06 -12.58 -2.63
C MET A 17 -21.36 -11.44 -1.65
N ARG A 18 -20.64 -10.32 -1.76
CA ARG A 18 -20.72 -9.16 -0.87
C ARG A 18 -20.90 -7.85 -1.69
N PRO A 19 -22.02 -7.71 -2.42
CA PRO A 19 -22.25 -6.56 -3.30
C PRO A 19 -22.72 -5.30 -2.56
N GLN A 20 -22.81 -5.33 -1.23
CA GLN A 20 -23.40 -4.23 -0.45
C GLN A 20 -22.62 -2.93 -0.67
N VAL A 21 -23.35 -1.85 -0.91
CA VAL A 21 -22.86 -0.47 -0.97
C VAL A 21 -23.51 0.36 0.12
N ASP A 22 -22.83 1.41 0.58
CA ASP A 22 -23.35 2.39 1.51
C ASP A 22 -24.16 3.49 0.81
N GLY A 23 -24.58 4.51 1.57
CA GLY A 23 -25.38 5.63 1.05
C GLY A 23 -24.66 6.49 0.01
N ASP A 24 -23.32 6.43 -0.04
CA ASP A 24 -22.48 7.15 -1.00
C ASP A 24 -22.15 6.29 -2.23
N GLY A 25 -22.72 5.08 -2.32
CA GLY A 25 -22.46 4.13 -3.39
C GLY A 25 -21.11 3.41 -3.26
N LYS A 26 -20.41 3.55 -2.13
CA LYS A 26 -19.12 2.87 -1.90
C LYS A 26 -19.35 1.48 -1.34
N HIS A 27 -18.48 0.54 -1.69
CA HIS A 27 -18.59 -0.82 -1.17
C HIS A 27 -18.35 -0.89 0.34
N VAL A 28 -19.29 -1.50 1.06
CA VAL A 28 -19.18 -1.76 2.50
C VAL A 28 -18.00 -2.69 2.80
N TYR A 29 -17.78 -3.67 1.91
CA TYR A 29 -16.66 -4.60 1.98
C TYR A 29 -15.62 -4.23 0.92
N LYS A 30 -14.45 -3.83 1.40
CA LYS A 30 -13.31 -3.49 0.55
C LYS A 30 -12.64 -4.75 0.01
N THR A 31 -12.05 -4.62 -1.17
CA THR A 31 -11.33 -5.67 -1.87
C THR A 31 -9.98 -5.16 -2.36
N GLY A 32 -8.91 -5.91 -2.08
CA GLY A 32 -7.55 -5.58 -2.48
C GLY A 32 -7.01 -6.53 -3.54
N ALA A 33 -6.70 -6.01 -4.74
CA ALA A 33 -5.99 -6.77 -5.77
C ALA A 33 -4.48 -6.70 -5.51
N LEU A 34 -3.86 -7.84 -5.18
CA LEU A 34 -2.41 -7.90 -4.95
C LEU A 34 -1.65 -8.19 -6.24
N PHE A 35 -0.51 -7.52 -6.38
CA PHE A 35 0.45 -7.78 -7.45
C PHE A 35 1.84 -7.99 -6.85
N THR A 36 2.51 -9.08 -7.24
CA THR A 36 3.92 -9.31 -6.88
C THR A 36 4.85 -8.56 -7.81
N GLU A 37 4.60 -8.65 -9.11
CA GLU A 37 5.17 -7.79 -10.14
C GLU A 37 3.99 -7.18 -10.91
N PRO A 38 3.72 -5.88 -10.76
CA PRO A 38 2.61 -5.25 -11.44
C PRO A 38 2.87 -5.20 -12.95
N PRO A 39 2.01 -5.80 -13.79
CA PRO A 39 2.08 -5.57 -15.23
C PRO A 39 1.75 -4.11 -15.56
N GLU A 40 2.01 -3.66 -16.78
CA GLU A 40 1.70 -2.26 -17.20
C GLU A 40 0.21 -1.91 -17.04
N ASP A 41 -0.67 -2.88 -17.21
CA ASP A 41 -2.14 -2.76 -17.14
C ASP A 41 -2.71 -3.13 -15.76
N PHE A 42 -1.90 -3.14 -14.69
CA PHE A 42 -2.31 -3.62 -13.37
C PHE A 42 -3.56 -2.90 -12.79
N VAL A 43 -3.70 -1.60 -13.08
CA VAL A 43 -4.86 -0.80 -12.66
C VAL A 43 -6.13 -1.30 -13.34
N GLU A 44 -6.08 -1.58 -14.65
CA GLU A 44 -7.24 -2.08 -15.41
C GLU A 44 -7.64 -3.47 -14.93
N LYS A 45 -6.67 -4.35 -14.64
CA LYS A 45 -6.93 -5.67 -14.05
C LYS A 45 -7.59 -5.58 -12.67
N ALA A 46 -7.25 -4.57 -11.88
CA ALA A 46 -7.91 -4.35 -10.60
C ALA A 46 -9.38 -3.88 -10.79
N LYS A 47 -9.64 -3.02 -11.77
CA LYS A 47 -10.99 -2.57 -12.14
C LYS A 47 -11.86 -3.71 -12.66
N GLU A 48 -11.30 -4.62 -13.47
CA GLU A 48 -12.02 -5.78 -14.02
C GLU A 48 -12.65 -6.67 -12.94
N VAL A 49 -12.04 -6.73 -11.76
CA VAL A 49 -12.54 -7.49 -10.60
C VAL A 49 -13.20 -6.60 -9.54
N ASP A 50 -13.45 -5.33 -9.86
CA ASP A 50 -14.10 -4.35 -9.02
C ASP A 50 -13.42 -4.23 -7.63
N ALA A 51 -12.08 -4.18 -7.66
CA ALA A 51 -11.26 -3.95 -6.48
C ALA A 51 -11.40 -2.49 -6.01
N THR A 52 -11.46 -2.29 -4.70
CA THR A 52 -11.44 -0.93 -4.10
C THR A 52 -10.04 -0.47 -3.77
N GLU A 53 -9.08 -1.40 -3.71
CA GLU A 53 -7.69 -1.14 -3.38
C GLU A 53 -6.74 -1.94 -4.25
N VAL A 54 -5.55 -1.40 -4.49
CA VAL A 54 -4.43 -2.11 -5.13
C VAL A 54 -3.29 -2.24 -4.14
N HIS A 55 -2.78 -3.47 -4.02
CA HIS A 55 -1.75 -3.83 -3.05
C HIS A 55 -0.46 -4.19 -3.79
N LEU A 56 0.57 -3.36 -3.63
CA LEU A 56 1.87 -3.49 -4.30
C LEU A 56 2.92 -4.01 -3.32
N ARG A 57 3.89 -4.79 -3.81
CA ARG A 57 5.04 -5.16 -2.98
C ARG A 57 5.87 -3.90 -2.73
N TYR A 58 6.41 -3.74 -1.53
CA TYR A 58 7.11 -2.51 -1.11
C TYR A 58 8.17 -2.01 -2.11
N ASP A 59 8.92 -2.91 -2.73
CA ASP A 59 9.98 -2.62 -3.72
C ASP A 59 9.45 -2.29 -5.13
N THR A 60 8.14 -2.47 -5.35
CA THR A 60 7.43 -2.11 -6.58
C THR A 60 6.60 -0.83 -6.43
N CYS A 61 6.52 -0.27 -5.21
CA CYS A 61 5.84 0.98 -4.91
C CYS A 61 6.64 2.19 -5.41
N THR A 62 6.29 2.66 -6.60
CA THR A 62 6.76 3.95 -7.10
C THR A 62 5.64 4.98 -6.98
N LYS A 63 6.02 6.27 -6.93
CA LYS A 63 5.06 7.37 -6.94
C LYS A 63 4.11 7.28 -8.14
N ASP A 64 4.64 7.07 -9.35
CA ASP A 64 3.83 6.95 -10.57
C ASP A 64 2.79 5.83 -10.51
N ARG A 65 3.16 4.67 -9.95
CA ARG A 65 2.22 3.54 -9.78
C ARG A 65 1.16 3.87 -8.74
N VAL A 66 1.51 4.55 -7.65
CA VAL A 66 0.55 4.95 -6.62
C VAL A 66 -0.40 6.04 -7.11
N ASP A 67 0.13 7.05 -7.81
CA ASP A 67 -0.67 8.10 -8.45
C ASP A 67 -1.65 7.47 -9.44
N ALA A 68 -1.22 6.51 -10.27
CA ALA A 68 -2.11 5.79 -11.19
C ALA A 68 -3.23 5.00 -10.48
N ILE A 69 -2.98 4.46 -9.28
CA ILE A 69 -4.02 3.82 -8.46
C ILE A 69 -5.03 4.86 -7.96
N HIS A 70 -4.55 6.01 -7.48
CA HIS A 70 -5.39 7.08 -6.92
C HIS A 70 -6.21 7.78 -8.00
N ASP A 71 -5.63 8.05 -9.16
CA ASP A 71 -6.31 8.62 -10.33
C ASP A 71 -7.44 7.70 -10.83
N ALA A 72 -7.31 6.39 -10.61
CA ALA A 72 -8.35 5.41 -10.88
C ALA A 72 -9.42 5.30 -9.77
N GLY A 73 -9.33 6.12 -8.71
CA GLY A 73 -10.29 6.16 -7.61
C GLY A 73 -10.14 5.03 -6.58
N MET A 74 -9.02 4.31 -6.59
CA MET A 74 -8.75 3.21 -5.64
C MET A 74 -7.81 3.65 -4.51
N ASP A 75 -7.86 2.95 -3.37
CA ASP A 75 -6.85 3.10 -2.32
C ASP A 75 -5.60 2.27 -2.65
N SER A 76 -4.45 2.66 -2.08
CA SER A 76 -3.18 1.95 -2.27
C SER A 76 -2.67 1.39 -0.95
N MET A 77 -2.09 0.19 -0.99
CA MET A 77 -1.34 -0.39 0.13
C MET A 77 -0.03 -0.98 -0.36
N ALA A 78 1.04 -0.77 0.40
CA ALA A 78 2.30 -1.46 0.22
C ALA A 78 2.36 -2.65 1.17
N TRP A 79 2.78 -3.83 0.70
CA TRP A 79 3.04 -4.97 1.57
C TRP A 79 4.53 -5.32 1.58
N CYS A 80 5.07 -5.44 2.79
CA CYS A 80 6.40 -5.92 3.05
C CYS A 80 6.42 -7.45 2.96
N ARG A 81 7.54 -7.99 2.44
CA ARG A 81 7.76 -9.45 2.47
C ARG A 81 7.98 -9.91 3.91
N GLY A 82 7.86 -11.22 4.15
CA GLY A 82 8.16 -11.78 5.47
C GLY A 82 9.61 -11.48 5.89
N PRO A 83 9.89 -11.42 7.21
CA PRO A 83 11.12 -10.86 7.75
C PRO A 83 12.39 -11.59 7.29
N THR A 84 12.30 -12.90 7.04
CA THR A 84 13.42 -13.68 6.49
C THR A 84 13.76 -13.30 5.06
N THR A 85 12.75 -13.02 4.24
CA THR A 85 12.96 -12.66 2.84
C THR A 85 13.45 -11.23 2.72
N MET A 86 12.83 -10.33 3.47
CA MET A 86 13.25 -8.94 3.61
C MET A 86 14.75 -8.85 3.94
N ARG A 87 15.21 -9.55 4.99
CA ARG A 87 16.64 -9.61 5.33
C ARG A 87 17.55 -10.05 4.17
N LYS A 88 17.10 -10.97 3.30
CA LYS A 88 17.88 -11.42 2.14
C LYS A 88 17.93 -10.38 1.03
N ASP A 89 16.85 -9.62 0.84
CA ASP A 89 16.83 -8.53 -0.14
C ASP A 89 17.89 -7.47 0.18
N MET A 90 18.21 -7.34 1.46
CA MET A 90 19.20 -6.42 1.99
C MET A 90 20.66 -6.87 1.88
N GLU A 91 20.94 -8.13 1.55
CA GLU A 91 22.31 -8.60 1.30
C GLU A 91 22.97 -7.88 0.11
N ASN A 92 22.20 -7.09 -0.65
CA ASN A 92 22.67 -6.27 -1.77
C ASN A 92 22.98 -4.81 -1.41
N PHE A 93 22.78 -4.37 -0.17
CA PHE A 93 23.00 -2.98 0.25
C PHE A 93 23.91 -2.93 1.49
N ASP A 94 25.15 -2.48 1.31
CA ASP A 94 26.20 -2.49 2.34
C ASP A 94 26.00 -1.43 3.44
N ASP A 95 25.12 -0.45 3.24
CA ASP A 95 24.95 0.75 4.09
C ASP A 95 23.69 0.74 4.96
N VAL A 96 22.79 -0.23 4.79
CA VAL A 96 21.52 -0.29 5.53
C VAL A 96 21.65 -1.19 6.76
N LYS A 97 21.76 -0.57 7.94
CA LYS A 97 21.88 -1.28 9.24
C LYS A 97 20.55 -1.67 9.86
N GLU A 98 19.50 -0.89 9.60
CA GLU A 98 18.14 -1.16 10.04
C GLU A 98 17.19 -1.06 8.85
N GLU A 99 16.78 -2.24 8.38
CA GLU A 99 15.99 -2.44 7.18
C GLU A 99 14.60 -1.77 7.24
N ASP A 100 13.93 -1.90 8.38
CA ASP A 100 12.51 -1.56 8.50
C ASP A 100 12.27 -0.05 8.31
N GLU A 101 12.99 0.82 9.01
CA GLU A 101 12.73 2.27 8.97
C GLU A 101 13.06 2.91 7.63
N HIS A 102 14.20 2.54 7.02
CA HIS A 102 14.60 3.10 5.73
C HIS A 102 13.66 2.66 4.61
N VAL A 103 13.31 1.37 4.57
CA VAL A 103 12.33 0.85 3.60
C VAL A 103 10.98 1.51 3.81
N TYR A 104 10.53 1.67 5.06
CA TYR A 104 9.23 2.29 5.34
C TYR A 104 9.22 3.76 4.91
N ALA A 105 10.28 4.51 5.18
CA ALA A 105 10.41 5.91 4.75
C ALA A 105 10.35 6.05 3.23
N LEU A 106 11.09 5.22 2.49
CA LEU A 106 11.06 5.23 1.02
C LEU A 106 9.68 4.89 0.45
N VAL A 107 9.00 3.91 1.04
CA VAL A 107 7.64 3.54 0.62
C VAL A 107 6.64 4.65 0.94
N LEU A 108 6.77 5.35 2.08
CA LEU A 108 5.91 6.48 2.42
C LEU A 108 6.03 7.62 1.40
N GLN A 109 7.23 7.86 0.85
CA GLN A 109 7.45 8.87 -0.21
C GLN A 109 6.67 8.57 -1.49
N SER A 110 6.23 7.32 -1.72
CA SER A 110 5.38 6.99 -2.86
C SER A 110 3.94 7.51 -2.70
N GLY A 111 3.56 8.03 -1.52
CA GLY A 111 2.20 8.49 -1.23
C GLY A 111 1.21 7.34 -0.95
N VAL A 112 1.70 6.16 -0.59
CA VAL A 112 0.82 5.01 -0.32
C VAL A 112 -0.10 5.29 0.87
N LYS A 113 -1.36 4.84 0.83
CA LYS A 113 -2.32 5.11 1.92
C LYS A 113 -2.19 4.18 3.12
N ALA A 114 -1.61 3.00 2.92
CA ALA A 114 -1.43 2.01 3.98
C ALA A 114 -0.18 1.18 3.74
N MET A 115 0.36 0.62 4.83
CA MET A 115 1.48 -0.32 4.76
C MET A 115 1.22 -1.55 5.63
N CYS A 116 1.50 -2.73 5.09
CA CYS A 116 1.52 -3.99 5.81
C CYS A 116 2.97 -4.36 6.11
N VAL A 117 3.38 -4.19 7.37
CA VAL A 117 4.78 -4.23 7.82
C VAL A 117 5.05 -5.31 8.87
N ASN A 118 6.31 -5.70 9.01
CA ASN A 118 6.73 -6.68 10.03
C ASN A 118 6.93 -6.05 11.42
N ARG A 119 7.22 -4.74 11.47
CA ARG A 119 7.44 -3.93 12.68
C ARG A 119 6.49 -2.72 12.72
N PRO A 120 5.22 -2.92 13.09
CA PRO A 120 4.25 -1.82 13.09
C PRO A 120 4.59 -0.69 14.07
N ASP A 121 5.29 -1.00 15.16
CA ASP A 121 5.83 -0.04 16.12
C ASP A 121 6.81 0.95 15.47
N LYS A 122 7.73 0.43 14.65
CA LYS A 122 8.70 1.28 13.93
C LYS A 122 8.02 2.18 12.90
N LEU A 123 7.04 1.65 12.16
CA LEU A 123 6.26 2.45 11.22
C LEU A 123 5.49 3.56 11.95
N ALA A 124 4.89 3.26 13.11
CA ALA A 124 4.15 4.25 13.89
C ALA A 124 5.06 5.41 14.32
N SER A 125 6.24 5.11 14.88
CA SER A 125 7.21 6.15 15.27
C SER A 125 7.69 7.00 14.09
N LEU A 126 7.86 6.39 12.91
CA LEU A 126 8.24 7.11 11.71
C LEU A 126 7.14 8.06 11.23
N VAL A 127 5.88 7.61 11.23
CA VAL A 127 4.74 8.45 10.83
C VAL A 127 4.55 9.60 11.82
N GLU A 128 4.67 9.36 13.12
CA GLU A 128 4.60 10.40 14.16
C GLU A 128 5.66 11.49 13.91
N ALA A 129 6.90 11.10 13.66
CA ALA A 129 7.99 12.04 13.38
C ALA A 129 7.72 12.90 12.13
N VAL A 130 7.17 12.30 11.06
CA VAL A 130 6.84 13.03 9.82
C VAL A 130 5.68 14.00 10.04
N THR A 131 4.66 13.61 10.81
CA THR A 131 3.51 14.49 11.09
C THR A 131 3.87 15.67 11.99
N ASP A 132 4.81 15.48 12.92
CA ASP A 132 5.25 16.55 13.82
C ASP A 132 6.06 17.62 13.07
N ASP A 133 6.92 17.23 12.12
CA ASP A 133 7.69 18.16 11.29
C ASP A 133 6.79 19.06 10.40
N ASP A 134 5.71 18.50 9.85
CA ASP A 134 4.72 19.27 9.06
C ASP A 134 3.98 20.31 9.92
N THR A 135 3.73 20.01 11.20
CA THR A 135 3.10 20.97 12.13
C THR A 135 4.04 22.09 12.54
N ALA A 136 5.32 21.79 12.78
CA ALA A 136 6.34 22.78 13.14
C ALA A 136 6.63 23.78 12.01
N GLU A 137 6.67 23.31 10.75
CA GLU A 137 6.82 24.20 9.59
C GLU A 137 5.64 25.15 9.38
N THR A 138 4.43 24.71 9.75
CA THR A 138 3.21 25.50 9.60
C THR A 138 3.10 26.59 10.67
N GLU A 139 3.64 26.35 11.86
CA GLU A 139 3.68 27.33 12.95
C GLU A 139 4.81 28.37 12.78
N SER A 140 5.96 27.99 12.21
CA SER A 140 7.05 28.96 11.96
C SER A 140 6.80 29.94 10.81
N LYS A 141 5.78 29.70 9.98
CA LYS A 141 5.39 30.56 8.84
C LYS A 141 4.20 31.48 9.16
N ARG A 142 3.76 31.56 10.43
CA ARG A 142 2.69 32.45 10.90
C ARG A 142 3.19 33.63 11.71
#